data_AF-A0AA35WRP1-F1
#
_entry.id   AF-A0AA35WRP1-F1
#
_cell.length_a   1.000
_cell.length_b   1.000
_cell.length_c   1.000
_cell.angle_alpha   90.00
_cell.angle_beta   90.00
_cell.angle_gamma   90.00
#
_symmetry.space_group_name_H-M   'P 1'
#
loop_
_entity.id
_entity.type
_entity.pdbx_description
1 polymer ?
#
loop_
_entity_poly.entity_id
_entity_poly.type
_entity_poly.pdbx_seq_one_letter_code
_entity_poly.pdbx_strand_id
1 'polypeptide(L)' 'MIYKYLVKNVAARHGKTATFMPKPLFDDNGTGMHTHQSIWKDGTTSSTATVMPI' A
#
# COMPACT_ATOMS: atom_id res chain seq x y z
N MET A 1 -0.19 -1.65 10.18
CA MET A 1 -0.94 -0.44 10.63
C MET A 1 -0.05 0.73 11.05
N ILE A 2 1.17 0.50 11.53
CA ILE A 2 2.15 1.55 11.88
C ILE A 2 2.49 2.50 10.72
N TYR A 3 2.64 1.99 9.49
CA TYR A 3 2.97 2.81 8.32
C TYR A 3 1.97 3.94 8.06
N LYS A 4 0.65 3.61 8.04
CA LYS A 4 -0.41 4.61 7.81
C LYS A 4 -0.43 5.68 8.92
N TYR A 5 -0.13 5.29 10.16
CA TYR A 5 -0.09 6.19 11.32
C TYR A 5 1.08 7.19 11.22
N LEU A 6 2.29 6.70 10.92
CA LEU A 6 3.47 7.56 10.75
C LEU A 6 3.26 8.58 9.62
N VAL A 7 2.78 8.12 8.46
CA VAL A 7 2.57 9.00 7.30
C VAL A 7 1.54 10.09 7.58
N LYS A 8 0.43 9.74 8.25
CA LYS A 8 -0.59 10.73 8.65
C LYS A 8 -0.03 11.76 9.65
N ASN A 9 0.77 11.33 10.62
CA ASN A 9 1.36 12.23 11.61
C ASN A 9 2.43 13.15 11.01
N VAL A 10 3.27 12.64 10.10
CA VAL A 10 4.26 13.49 9.41
C VAL A 10 3.54 14.49 8.50
N ALA A 11 2.50 14.08 7.78
CA ALA A 11 1.70 14.99 6.96
C ALA A 11 1.06 16.10 7.81
N ALA A 12 0.44 15.74 8.94
CA ALA A 12 -0.18 16.69 9.86
C ALA A 12 0.83 17.70 10.42
N ARG A 13 2.06 17.27 10.74
CA ARG A 13 3.14 18.17 11.20
C ARG A 13 3.58 19.18 10.15
N HIS A 14 3.37 18.90 8.87
CA HIS A 14 3.65 19.81 7.76
C HIS A 14 2.41 20.57 7.29
N GLY A 15 1.30 20.54 8.05
CA GLY A 15 0.04 21.19 7.69
C GLY A 15 -0.67 20.58 6.48
N LYS A 16 -0.34 19.34 6.10
CA LYS A 16 -0.90 18.62 4.95
C LYS A 16 -1.71 17.40 5.41
N THR A 17 -2.63 16.93 4.56
CA THR A 17 -3.42 15.72 4.83
C THR A 17 -3.01 14.60 3.87
N ALA A 18 -2.57 13.46 4.41
CA ALA A 18 -2.26 12.26 3.63
C ALA A 18 -3.47 11.32 3.59
N THR A 19 -3.94 10.98 2.38
CA THR A 19 -5.01 10.01 2.14
C THR A 19 -4.47 8.78 1.40
N PHE A 20 -4.93 7.60 1.81
CA PHE A 20 -4.63 6.31 1.15
C PHE A 20 -5.88 5.80 0.41
N MET A 21 -6.67 6.73 -0.10
CA MET A 21 -7.89 6.43 -0.84
C MET A 21 -7.50 5.92 -2.24
N PRO A 22 -8.07 4.80 -2.72
CA PRO A 22 -7.66 4.17 -3.98
C PRO A 22 -7.85 5.07 -5.21
N LYS A 23 -8.80 6.02 -5.18
CA LYS A 23 -8.92 7.06 -6.21
C LYS A 23 -9.41 8.38 -5.60
N PRO A 24 -8.49 9.31 -5.26
CA PRO A 24 -8.85 10.58 -4.63
C PRO A 24 -9.29 11.67 -5.63
N LEU A 25 -8.95 11.52 -6.93
CA LEU A 25 -9.29 12.47 -8.01
C LEU A 25 -9.86 11.73 -9.22
N PHE A 26 -10.88 12.31 -9.86
CA PHE A 26 -11.43 11.79 -11.12
C PHE A 26 -10.43 12.08 -12.25
N ASP A 27 -10.14 11.08 -13.09
CA ASP A 27 -9.18 11.15 -14.22
C ASP A 27 -7.66 11.16 -13.91
N ASP A 28 -7.26 10.96 -12.65
CA ASP A 28 -5.84 10.77 -12.27
C ASP A 28 -5.56 9.31 -11.84
N ASN A 29 -4.29 8.93 -11.83
CA ASN A 29 -3.80 7.62 -11.41
C ASN A 29 -4.25 7.30 -9.98
N GLY A 30 -4.82 6.11 -9.79
CA GLY A 30 -5.23 5.63 -8.47
C GLY A 30 -4.03 5.22 -7.60
N THR A 31 -4.25 5.12 -6.30
CA THR A 31 -3.25 4.60 -5.37
C THR A 31 -3.45 3.09 -5.19
N GLY A 32 -2.51 2.27 -5.66
CA GLY A 32 -2.54 0.81 -5.51
C GLY A 32 -1.69 0.31 -4.34
N MET A 33 -2.12 -0.74 -3.65
CA MET A 33 -1.33 -1.40 -2.60
C MET A 33 -0.76 -2.71 -3.12
N HIS A 34 0.41 -2.65 -3.74
CA HIS A 34 1.07 -3.85 -4.25
C HIS A 34 1.46 -4.76 -3.08
N THR A 35 0.79 -5.90 -3.00
CA THR A 35 1.07 -6.90 -1.97
C THR A 35 1.78 -8.07 -2.62
N HIS A 36 3.05 -8.23 -2.30
CA HIS A 36 3.82 -9.41 -2.70
C HIS A 36 3.47 -10.57 -1.77
N GLN A 37 2.79 -11.58 -2.31
CA GLN A 37 2.49 -12.81 -1.58
C GLN A 37 3.40 -13.93 -2.12
N SER A 38 4.06 -14.64 -1.21
CA SER A 38 4.93 -15.77 -1.54
C SER A 38 4.57 -16.97 -0.67
N ILE A 39 4.40 -18.12 -1.31
CA ILE A 39 4.12 -19.39 -0.61
C ILE A 39 5.44 -20.15 -0.48
N TRP A 40 5.82 -20.44 0.76
CA TRP A 40 7.06 -21.14 1.10
C TRP A 40 6.73 -22.53 1.63
N LYS A 41 7.37 -23.55 1.08
CA LYS A 41 7.30 -24.93 1.59
C LYS A 41 8.72 -25.49 1.68
N ASP A 42 9.08 -26.04 2.83
CA ASP A 42 10.37 -26.69 3.09
C ASP A 42 11.59 -25.84 2.65
N GLY A 43 11.54 -24.53 2.94
CA GLY A 43 12.61 -23.57 2.63
C GLY A 43 12.66 -23.10 1.17
N THR A 44 11.79 -23.60 0.29
CA THR A 44 11.78 -23.26 -1.13
C THR A 44 10.50 -22.48 -1.49
N THR A 45 10.63 -21.39 -2.24
CA THR A 45 9.51 -20.55 -2.66
C THR A 45 8.81 -21.20 -3.87
N SER A 46 7.55 -21.60 -3.71
CA SER A 46 6.83 -22.40 -4.73
C SER A 46 6.06 -21.55 -5.75
N SER A 47 5.78 -20.28 -5.46
CA SER A 47 5.23 -19.30 -6.42
C SER A 47 5.14 -17.92 -5.78
N THR A 48 5.71 -16.90 -6.43
CA THR A 48 5.53 -15.50 -6.08
C THR A 48 4.37 -14.95 -6.91
N ALA A 49 3.23 -14.68 -6.28
CA ALA A 49 2.09 -14.06 -6.94
C ALA A 49 1.89 -12.65 -6.38
N THR A 50 2.03 -11.64 -7.24
CA THR A 50 1.69 -10.26 -6.90
C THR A 50 0.18 -10.11 -7.05
N VAL A 51 -0.53 -9.97 -5.93
CA VAL A 51 -1.98 -9.71 -5.94
C VAL A 51 -2.17 -8.22 -5.71
N MET A 52 -2.72 -7.51 -6.71
CA MET A 52 -3.11 -6.11 -6.60
C MET A 52 -4.61 -6.04 -6.27
N PRO A 53 -5.00 -5.71 -5.02
CA PRO A 53 -6.36 -5.27 -4.76
C PRO A 53 -6.50 -3.81 -5.23
N ILE A 54 -7.29 -3.60 -6.29
CA ILE A 54 -7.71 -2.29 -6.81
C ILE A 54 -8.84 -1.75 -5.94
#